data_AF-A0A7S0SFE6-F1
#
_entry.id   AF-A0A7S0SFE6-F1
#
_cell.length_a   1.000
_cell.length_b   1.000
_cell.length_c   1.000
_cell.angle_alpha   90.00
_cell.angle_beta   90.00
_cell.angle_gamma   90.00
#
_symmetry.space_group_name_H-M   'P 1'
#
loop_
_entity.id
_entity.type
_entity.pdbx_description
1 polymer ?
#
loop_
_entity_poly.entity_id
_entity_poly.type
_entity_poly.pdbx_seq_one_letter_code
_entity_poly.pdbx_strand_id
1 'polypeptide(L)'
;AMGGPPRAPFSERTSAVWVSSAGCVTPLHFDLCHGLLSQLHGHKRVLLIAPEHSRSLYRDTGVGVNVNTSPVDLPRWLFGRGADADRHRELFPQVRSVVGEVYECVLGPGDTLYTPPFWWHHVTTLGCDPGGGGGAGEMDGGTCSSVSLLLAFDPTAEESAHPCVDDD
;
A
#
# COMPACT_ATOMS: atom_id res chain seq x y z
N ALA A 1 -11.70 -15.44 39.73
CA ALA A 1 -10.87 -16.15 38.73
C ALA A 1 -11.56 -15.95 37.39
N MET A 2 -10.98 -15.45 36.30
CA MET A 2 -9.59 -15.38 35.83
C MET A 2 -9.51 -14.14 34.93
N GLY A 3 -8.70 -13.14 35.26
CA GLY A 3 -8.40 -12.03 34.35
C GLY A 3 -7.02 -12.29 33.74
N GLY A 4 -6.98 -12.84 32.52
CA GLY A 4 -5.73 -12.90 31.75
C GLY A 4 -5.18 -11.50 31.50
N PRO A 5 -3.92 -11.38 31.05
CA PRO A 5 -3.39 -10.08 30.62
C PRO A 5 -4.31 -9.46 29.56
N PRO A 6 -4.47 -8.12 29.54
CA PRO A 6 -5.24 -7.46 28.49
C PRO A 6 -4.70 -7.87 27.12
N ARG A 7 -5.59 -8.10 26.16
CA ARG A 7 -5.18 -8.43 24.79
C ARG A 7 -4.29 -7.31 24.25
N ALA A 8 -3.24 -7.70 23.54
CA ALA A 8 -2.39 -6.73 22.87
C ALA A 8 -3.24 -5.92 21.89
N PRO A 9 -3.08 -4.59 21.82
CA PRO A 9 -3.87 -3.76 20.90
C PRO A 9 -3.46 -3.98 19.43
N PHE A 10 -2.34 -4.68 19.20
CA PHE A 10 -1.81 -5.02 17.89
C PHE A 10 -1.95 -6.53 17.61
N SER A 11 -2.10 -6.87 16.33
CA SER A 11 -2.10 -8.24 15.86
C SER A 11 -0.68 -8.65 15.51
N GLU A 12 -0.11 -9.59 16.27
CA GLU A 12 1.19 -10.19 15.95
C GLU A 12 1.18 -10.92 14.61
N ARG A 13 0.04 -11.49 14.21
CA ARG A 13 -0.09 -12.26 12.96
C ARG A 13 0.02 -11.37 11.72
N THR A 14 -0.56 -10.18 11.78
CA THR A 14 -0.66 -9.26 10.63
C THR A 14 0.32 -8.08 10.73
N SER A 15 1.07 -7.98 11.82
CA SER A 15 2.20 -7.05 11.94
C SER A 15 3.47 -7.71 11.43
N ALA A 16 4.23 -7.01 10.59
CA ALA A 16 5.39 -7.59 9.93
C ALA A 16 6.47 -6.55 9.64
N VAL A 17 7.72 -7.01 9.55
CA VAL A 17 8.81 -6.25 8.96
C VAL A 17 8.84 -6.54 7.46
N TRP A 18 8.79 -5.49 6.67
CA TRP A 18 8.88 -5.55 5.22
C TRP A 18 10.25 -5.10 4.76
N VAL A 19 10.98 -5.99 4.08
CA VAL A 19 12.27 -5.72 3.45
C VAL A 19 12.10 -5.87 1.94
N SER A 20 12.50 -4.86 1.17
CA SER A 20 12.27 -4.85 -0.29
C SER A 20 13.37 -4.08 -1.02
N SER A 21 13.61 -4.44 -2.28
CA SER A 21 14.51 -3.68 -3.17
C SER A 21 13.77 -2.52 -3.85
N ALA A 22 14.51 -1.56 -4.40
CA ALA A 22 13.95 -0.54 -5.28
C ALA A 22 13.13 -1.17 -6.42
N GLY A 23 11.98 -0.59 -6.74
CA GLY A 23 11.04 -1.09 -7.75
C GLY A 23 10.07 -2.17 -7.25
N CYS A 24 10.24 -2.71 -6.03
CA CYS A 24 9.23 -3.61 -5.45
C CYS A 24 7.89 -2.88 -5.29
N VAL A 25 6.81 -3.59 -5.61
CA VAL A 25 5.44 -3.08 -5.57
C VAL A 25 4.58 -3.97 -4.68
N THR A 26 3.84 -3.33 -3.78
CA THR A 26 2.61 -3.91 -3.21
C THR A 26 1.45 -3.36 -4.04
N PRO A 27 0.72 -4.20 -4.79
CA PRO A 27 -0.36 -3.75 -5.68
C PRO A 27 -1.45 -2.96 -4.97
N LEU A 28 -2.32 -2.31 -5.75
CA LEU A 28 -3.45 -1.55 -5.21
C LEU A 28 -4.41 -2.48 -4.44
N HIS A 29 -4.59 -2.24 -3.15
CA HIS A 29 -5.46 -3.04 -2.28
C HIS A 29 -5.96 -2.20 -1.10
N PHE A 30 -6.84 -2.76 -0.29
CA PHE A 30 -7.21 -2.21 1.01
C PHE A 30 -7.17 -3.28 2.09
N ASP A 31 -6.98 -2.86 3.34
CA ASP A 31 -7.04 -3.72 4.51
C ASP A 31 -8.36 -3.54 5.27
N LEU A 32 -8.75 -4.56 6.04
CA LEU A 32 -9.92 -4.52 6.93
C LEU A 32 -9.60 -3.95 8.33
N CYS A 33 -8.32 -3.69 8.57
CA CYS A 33 -7.76 -3.35 9.87
C CYS A 33 -7.09 -1.96 9.82
N HIS A 34 -6.82 -1.38 10.99
CA HIS A 34 -6.03 -0.15 11.07
C HIS A 34 -4.55 -0.49 10.90
N GLY A 35 -3.84 0.24 10.04
CA GLY A 35 -2.42 0.04 9.78
C GLY A 35 -1.56 1.25 10.16
N LEU A 36 -0.41 1.02 10.78
CA LEU A 36 0.68 1.98 10.88
C LEU A 36 1.88 1.43 10.12
N LEU A 37 2.22 2.04 8.99
CA LEU A 37 3.44 1.73 8.25
C LEU A 37 4.53 2.73 8.63
N SER A 38 5.48 2.29 9.44
CA SER A 38 6.61 3.10 9.88
C SER A 38 7.86 2.75 9.08
N GLN A 39 8.41 3.74 8.39
CA GLN A 39 9.56 3.57 7.52
C GLN A 39 10.85 3.67 8.34
N LEU A 40 11.68 2.64 8.31
CA LEU A 40 12.91 2.54 9.12
C LEU A 40 14.16 2.86 8.29
N HIS A 41 14.19 2.45 7.03
CA HIS A 41 15.33 2.65 6.13
C HIS A 41 14.90 2.67 4.67
N GLY A 42 15.49 3.52 3.84
CA GLY A 42 15.06 3.75 2.45
C GLY A 42 13.74 4.51 2.36
N HIS A 43 13.13 4.54 1.17
CA HIS A 43 11.92 5.30 0.88
C HIS A 43 10.84 4.46 0.21
N LYS A 44 9.59 4.76 0.54
CA LYS A 44 8.40 4.19 -0.10
C LYS A 44 7.47 5.28 -0.57
N ARG A 45 7.04 5.21 -1.83
CA ARG A 45 5.92 6.00 -2.34
C ARG A 45 4.62 5.27 -2.06
N VAL A 46 3.66 5.97 -1.48
CA VAL A 46 2.32 5.44 -1.25
C VAL A 46 1.32 6.34 -1.95
N LEU A 47 0.45 5.73 -2.76
CA LEU A 47 -0.74 6.37 -3.32
C LEU A 47 -1.94 5.88 -2.52
N LEU A 48 -2.79 6.78 -2.04
CA LEU A 48 -3.98 6.46 -1.25
C LEU A 48 -5.25 7.00 -1.90
N ILE A 49 -6.34 6.23 -1.80
CA ILE A 49 -7.66 6.60 -2.31
C ILE A 49 -8.72 6.20 -1.28
N ALA A 50 -9.66 7.10 -1.02
CA ALA A 50 -10.73 6.89 -0.04
C ALA A 50 -11.68 5.73 -0.43
N PRO A 51 -12.26 5.02 0.54
CA PRO A 51 -13.11 3.84 0.30
C PRO A 51 -14.36 4.13 -0.53
N GLU A 52 -14.89 5.37 -0.51
CA GLU A 52 -16.05 5.79 -1.31
C GLU A 52 -15.82 5.64 -2.83
N HIS A 53 -14.57 5.59 -3.26
CA HIS A 53 -14.17 5.42 -4.65
C HIS A 53 -13.99 3.96 -5.09
N SER A 54 -14.26 2.97 -4.24
CA SER A 54 -14.01 1.55 -4.50
C SER A 54 -14.56 1.04 -5.83
N ARG A 55 -15.71 1.56 -6.28
CA ARG A 55 -16.33 1.16 -7.56
C ARG A 55 -15.50 1.55 -8.78
N SER A 56 -14.72 2.62 -8.68
CA SER A 56 -13.86 3.11 -9.76
C SER A 56 -12.51 2.42 -9.81
N LEU A 57 -12.19 1.62 -8.78
CA LEU A 57 -10.89 0.97 -8.63
C LEU A 57 -10.87 -0.48 -9.06
N TYR A 58 -12.01 -1.06 -9.44
CA TYR A 58 -12.13 -2.45 -9.89
C TYR A 58 -11.61 -3.46 -8.85
N ARG A 59 -12.51 -4.22 -8.23
CA ARG A 59 -12.10 -5.32 -7.35
C ARG A 59 -11.71 -6.52 -8.18
N ASP A 60 -10.67 -7.23 -7.76
CA ASP A 60 -10.37 -8.52 -8.37
C ASP A 60 -11.48 -9.53 -8.05
N THR A 61 -11.96 -10.21 -9.08
CA THR A 61 -13.03 -11.22 -9.01
C THR A 61 -12.53 -12.60 -9.41
N GLY A 62 -11.22 -12.79 -9.52
CA GLY A 62 -10.61 -14.09 -9.82
C GLY A 62 -10.87 -15.11 -8.70
N VAL A 63 -11.10 -16.36 -9.09
CA VAL A 63 -11.25 -17.47 -8.14
C VAL A 63 -9.92 -17.66 -7.40
N GLY A 64 -9.95 -17.64 -6.06
CA GLY A 64 -8.77 -17.78 -5.21
C GLY A 64 -7.91 -16.51 -5.11
N VAL A 65 -8.41 -15.36 -5.58
CA VAL A 65 -7.74 -14.05 -5.44
C VAL A 65 -8.35 -13.29 -4.27
N ASN A 66 -7.50 -12.59 -3.51
CA ASN A 66 -7.96 -11.71 -2.44
C ASN A 66 -8.82 -10.57 -3.05
N VAL A 67 -10.11 -10.58 -2.77
CA VAL A 67 -11.11 -9.62 -3.28
C VAL A 67 -10.88 -8.19 -2.80
N ASN A 68 -9.94 -7.97 -1.88
CA ASN A 68 -9.53 -6.64 -1.41
C ASN A 68 -8.42 -6.04 -2.27
N THR A 69 -8.03 -6.71 -3.36
CA THR A 69 -7.05 -6.23 -4.34
C THR A 69 -7.72 -5.71 -5.61
N SER A 70 -6.97 -4.92 -6.38
CA SER A 70 -7.37 -4.40 -7.68
C SER A 70 -6.34 -4.79 -8.75
N PRO A 71 -6.79 -5.16 -9.97
CA PRO A 71 -5.89 -5.39 -11.10
C PRO A 71 -5.33 -4.08 -11.69
N VAL A 72 -5.75 -2.92 -11.20
CA VAL A 72 -5.27 -1.62 -11.66
C VAL A 72 -3.85 -1.37 -11.16
N ASP A 73 -2.88 -1.41 -12.07
CA ASP A 73 -1.57 -0.74 -11.87
C ASP A 73 -1.78 0.78 -11.87
N LEU A 74 -1.97 1.34 -10.68
CA LEU A 74 -2.32 2.75 -10.48
C LEU A 74 -1.19 3.71 -10.90
N PRO A 75 0.10 3.48 -10.59
CA PRO A 75 1.20 4.28 -11.15
C PRO A 75 1.22 4.32 -12.68
N ARG A 76 1.01 3.17 -13.34
CA ARG A 76 0.93 3.12 -14.80
C ARG A 76 -0.26 3.92 -15.32
N TRP A 77 -1.40 3.81 -14.64
CA TRP A 77 -2.60 4.57 -15.00
C TRP A 77 -2.42 6.08 -14.83
N LEU A 78 -1.75 6.55 -13.77
CA LEU A 78 -1.60 7.99 -13.48
C LEU A 78 -0.43 8.63 -14.23
N PHE A 79 0.73 7.99 -14.22
CA PHE A 79 2.00 8.59 -14.65
C PHE A 79 2.62 7.90 -15.87
N GLY A 80 2.14 6.71 -16.22
CA GLY A 80 2.61 5.97 -17.38
C GLY A 80 2.40 6.73 -18.68
N ARG A 81 3.31 6.54 -19.63
CA ARG A 81 3.25 7.14 -20.97
C ARG A 81 3.40 6.04 -22.03
N GLY A 82 2.95 6.34 -23.24
CA GLY A 82 3.05 5.44 -24.39
C GLY A 82 1.92 4.40 -24.43
N ALA A 83 1.96 3.57 -25.48
CA ALA A 83 0.84 2.72 -25.87
C ALA A 83 0.39 1.75 -24.76
N ASP A 84 1.31 1.21 -23.97
CA ASP A 84 0.97 0.29 -22.88
C ASP A 84 0.19 0.96 -21.75
N ALA A 85 0.54 2.20 -21.40
CA ALA A 85 -0.18 2.98 -20.40
C ALA A 85 -1.56 3.41 -20.93
N ASP A 86 -1.64 3.76 -22.20
CA ASP A 86 -2.89 4.17 -22.84
C ASP A 86 -3.87 2.99 -22.94
N ARG A 87 -3.38 1.82 -23.34
CA ARG A 87 -4.15 0.56 -23.30
C ARG A 87 -4.61 0.21 -21.88
N HIS A 88 -3.76 0.41 -20.87
CA HIS A 88 -4.16 0.20 -19.47
C HIS A 88 -5.28 1.15 -19.04
N ARG A 89 -5.24 2.41 -19.48
CA ARG A 89 -6.31 3.38 -19.24
C ARG A 89 -7.62 3.01 -19.95
N GLU A 90 -7.54 2.42 -21.15
CA GLU A 90 -8.70 1.90 -21.87
C GLU A 90 -9.35 0.69 -21.18
N LEU A 91 -8.56 -0.18 -20.53
CA LEU A 91 -9.07 -1.31 -19.76
C LEU A 91 -9.75 -0.87 -18.45
N PHE A 92 -9.28 0.21 -17.83
CA PHE A 92 -9.76 0.71 -16.54
C PHE A 92 -10.24 2.17 -16.60
N PRO A 93 -11.26 2.49 -17.43
CA PRO A 93 -11.67 3.87 -17.67
C PRO A 93 -12.28 4.57 -16.45
N GLN A 94 -12.88 3.83 -15.51
CA GLN A 94 -13.54 4.41 -14.34
C GLN A 94 -12.55 5.08 -13.37
N VAL A 95 -11.27 4.69 -13.38
CA VAL A 95 -10.21 5.31 -12.57
C VAL A 95 -10.08 6.81 -12.87
N ARG A 96 -10.48 7.26 -14.07
CA ARG A 96 -10.53 8.69 -14.41
C ARG A 96 -11.35 9.51 -13.44
N SER A 97 -12.40 8.94 -12.84
CA SER A 97 -13.27 9.67 -11.90
C SER A 97 -12.62 9.95 -10.54
N VAL A 98 -11.44 9.38 -10.25
CA VAL A 98 -10.79 9.46 -8.92
C VAL A 98 -9.42 10.12 -8.96
N VAL A 99 -8.94 10.54 -10.14
CA VAL A 99 -7.59 11.10 -10.32
C VAL A 99 -7.33 12.33 -9.44
N GLY A 100 -8.35 13.18 -9.25
CA GLY A 100 -8.26 14.36 -8.39
C GLY A 100 -8.31 14.05 -6.89
N GLU A 101 -8.60 12.80 -6.53
CA GLU A 101 -8.81 12.33 -5.15
C GLU A 101 -7.68 11.40 -4.69
N VAL A 102 -6.62 11.24 -5.50
CA VAL A 102 -5.44 10.45 -5.14
C VAL A 102 -4.53 11.27 -4.24
N TYR A 103 -4.31 10.78 -3.02
CA TYR A 103 -3.31 11.31 -2.12
C TYR A 103 -1.98 10.60 -2.38
N GLU A 104 -0.88 11.35 -2.43
CA GLU A 104 0.46 10.81 -2.61
C GLU A 104 1.35 11.24 -1.44
N CYS A 105 2.11 10.29 -0.90
CA CYS A 105 3.19 10.59 0.02
C CYS A 105 4.43 9.73 -0.28
N VAL A 106 5.59 10.24 0.13
CA VAL A 106 6.84 9.48 0.15
C VAL A 106 7.28 9.40 1.60
N LEU A 107 7.35 8.19 2.13
CA LEU A 107 7.82 7.90 3.48
C LEU A 107 9.34 7.74 3.44
N GLY A 108 10.06 8.54 4.22
CA GLY A 108 11.48 8.36 4.52
C GLY A 108 11.70 7.82 5.94
N PRO A 109 12.96 7.56 6.35
CA PRO A 109 13.26 7.05 7.67
C PRO A 109 12.71 7.94 8.79
N GLY A 110 11.88 7.36 9.67
CA GLY A 110 11.22 8.04 10.78
C GLY A 110 9.77 8.46 10.50
N ASP A 111 9.32 8.43 9.25
CA ASP A 111 7.93 8.70 8.91
C ASP A 111 7.03 7.51 9.23
N THR A 112 5.80 7.81 9.67
CA THR A 112 4.73 6.82 9.87
C THR A 112 3.49 7.24 9.11
N LEU A 113 2.98 6.34 8.28
CA LEU A 113 1.69 6.48 7.62
C LEU A 113 0.63 5.68 8.37
N TYR A 114 -0.46 6.35 8.71
CA TYR A 114 -1.68 5.69 9.18
C TYR A 114 -2.62 5.40 8.02
N THR A 115 -3.03 4.13 7.87
CA THR A 115 -4.04 3.67 6.93
C THR A 115 -5.29 3.20 7.68
N PRO A 116 -6.42 3.93 7.59
CA PRO A 116 -7.68 3.45 8.15
C PRO A 116 -8.21 2.24 7.35
N PRO A 117 -9.11 1.44 7.95
CA PRO A 117 -9.78 0.35 7.24
C PRO A 117 -10.41 0.81 5.93
N PHE A 118 -10.34 -0.05 4.92
CA PHE A 118 -10.88 0.13 3.56
C PHE A 118 -10.21 1.22 2.71
N TRP A 119 -9.20 1.92 3.22
CA TRP A 119 -8.43 2.84 2.40
C TRP A 119 -7.58 2.08 1.39
N TRP A 120 -7.84 2.37 0.12
CA TRP A 120 -7.08 1.80 -0.97
C TRP A 120 -5.70 2.42 -0.99
N HIS A 121 -4.68 1.57 -1.13
CA HIS A 121 -3.32 2.03 -1.19
C HIS A 121 -2.46 1.16 -2.11
N HIS A 122 -1.52 1.82 -2.78
CA HIS A 122 -0.50 1.21 -3.63
C HIS A 122 0.86 1.66 -3.13
N VAL A 123 1.79 0.73 -2.94
CA VAL A 123 3.11 1.01 -2.37
C VAL A 123 4.20 0.66 -3.37
N THR A 124 5.13 1.59 -3.61
CA THR A 124 6.33 1.37 -4.42
C THR A 124 7.57 1.70 -3.61
N THR A 125 8.53 0.77 -3.54
CA THR A 125 9.83 1.04 -2.94
C THR A 125 10.70 1.86 -3.90
N LEU A 126 11.19 3.02 -3.45
CA LEU A 126 12.00 3.93 -4.25
C LEU A 126 13.52 3.71 -4.08
N GLY A 127 13.95 3.09 -2.99
CA GLY A 127 15.38 2.97 -2.62
C GLY A 127 15.81 4.05 -1.62
N CYS A 128 17.11 4.34 -1.52
CA CYS A 128 17.66 5.16 -0.43
C CYS A 128 17.79 6.66 -0.72
N ASP A 129 17.61 7.09 -1.96
CA ASP A 129 17.63 8.52 -2.31
C ASP A 129 16.60 8.83 -3.43
N PRO A 130 15.43 9.38 -3.09
CA PRO A 130 14.41 9.73 -4.07
C PRO A 130 14.69 11.08 -4.77
N GLY A 131 15.72 11.83 -4.34
CA GLY A 131 15.98 13.22 -4.73
C GLY A 131 17.37 13.51 -5.33
N GLY A 132 18.22 12.50 -5.48
CA GLY A 132 19.52 12.64 -6.17
C GLY A 132 19.33 13.02 -7.64
N GLY A 133 19.51 14.30 -7.98
CA GLY A 133 19.44 14.83 -9.34
C GLY A 133 20.48 14.22 -10.27
N GLY A 134 20.15 13.09 -10.90
CA GLY A 134 20.78 12.59 -12.11
C GLY A 134 19.84 12.84 -13.29
N GLY A 135 20.36 13.45 -14.35
CA GLY A 135 19.61 13.68 -15.59
C GLY A 135 19.05 12.38 -16.17
N ALA A 136 18.10 12.51 -17.11
CA ALA A 136 17.53 11.39 -17.85
C ALA A 136 18.63 10.53 -18.50
N GLY A 137 19.04 9.46 -17.81
CA GLY A 137 20.11 8.56 -18.22
C GLY A 137 20.72 7.92 -16.97
N GLU A 138 20.33 6.67 -16.71
CA GLU A 138 20.79 5.82 -15.59
C GLU A 138 20.39 6.33 -14.18
N MET A 139 19.29 5.76 -13.68
CA MET A 139 19.13 5.59 -12.23
C MET A 139 20.26 4.65 -11.77
N ASP A 140 21.37 5.21 -11.28
CA ASP A 140 22.38 4.44 -10.55
C ASP A 140 21.68 3.93 -9.28
N GLY A 141 21.09 2.75 -9.43
CA GLY A 141 20.28 2.06 -8.44
C GLY A 141 21.17 1.59 -7.32
N GLY A 142 21.51 2.52 -6.41
CA GLY A 142 22.07 2.17 -5.12
C GLY A 142 21.22 1.04 -4.54
N THR A 143 21.85 -0.14 -4.42
CA THR A 143 21.32 -1.46 -4.03
C THR A 143 20.89 -1.49 -2.57
N CYS A 144 20.19 -0.47 -2.14
CA CYS A 144 19.91 -0.20 -0.77
C CYS A 144 18.47 -0.64 -0.50
N SER A 145 18.34 -1.63 0.38
CA SER A 145 17.05 -2.20 0.75
C SER A 145 16.18 -1.12 1.42
N SER A 146 14.87 -1.19 1.24
CA SER A 146 13.92 -0.49 2.09
C SER A 146 13.47 -1.41 3.21
N VAL A 147 13.40 -0.87 4.42
CA VAL A 147 12.89 -1.57 5.61
C VAL A 147 11.78 -0.75 6.24
N SER A 148 10.62 -1.38 6.48
CA SER A 148 9.49 -0.77 7.17
C SER A 148 8.83 -1.74 8.13
N LEU A 149 8.30 -1.22 9.25
CA LEU A 149 7.47 -1.97 10.18
C LEU A 149 6.00 -1.65 9.90
N LEU A 150 5.20 -2.67 9.59
CA LEU A 150 3.74 -2.58 9.56
C LEU A 150 3.19 -3.07 10.91
N LEU A 151 2.43 -2.22 11.58
CA LEU A 151 1.66 -2.58 12.77
C LEU A 151 0.17 -2.54 12.42
N ALA A 152 -0.47 -3.71 12.42
CA ALA A 152 -1.91 -3.82 12.31
C ALA A 152 -2.52 -3.84 13.71
N PHE A 153 -3.54 -3.01 13.94
CA PHE A 153 -4.13 -2.84 15.27
C PHE A 153 -5.65 -2.68 15.22
N ASP A 154 -6.31 -2.95 16.35
CA ASP A 154 -7.71 -2.63 16.59
C ASP A 154 -7.77 -1.62 17.74
N PRO A 155 -8.24 -0.38 17.50
CA PRO A 155 -8.28 0.65 18.54
C PRO A 155 -9.27 0.34 19.66
N THR A 156 -10.25 -0.53 19.43
CA THR A 156 -11.27 -0.91 20.42
C THR A 156 -10.88 -2.14 21.23
N ALA A 157 -10.02 -3.01 20.67
CA ALA A 157 -9.61 -4.28 21.25
C ALA A 157 -10.79 -5.22 21.66
N GLU A 158 -12.01 -4.93 21.20
CA GLU A 158 -13.22 -5.69 21.52
C GLU A 158 -13.39 -6.90 20.61
N GLU A 159 -13.09 -6.72 19.31
CA GLU A 159 -12.82 -7.81 18.38
C GLU A 159 -11.30 -8.00 18.31
N SER A 160 -10.81 -9.24 18.29
CA SER A 160 -9.44 -9.46 17.82
C SER A 160 -9.34 -8.84 16.44
N ALA A 161 -8.35 -7.97 16.19
CA ALA A 161 -8.18 -7.28 14.90
C ALA A 161 -8.63 -8.17 13.74
N HIS A 162 -9.68 -7.76 13.02
CA HIS A 162 -10.24 -8.56 11.96
C HIS A 162 -9.10 -9.05 11.06
N PRO A 163 -9.04 -10.35 10.77
CA PRO A 163 -7.96 -10.87 9.98
C PRO A 163 -8.00 -10.16 8.62
N CYS A 164 -6.96 -9.38 8.32
CA CYS A 164 -6.88 -8.58 7.09
C CYS A 164 -6.76 -9.50 5.84
N VAL A 165 -6.58 -10.81 6.07
CA VAL A 165 -6.59 -11.92 5.12
C VAL A 165 -7.48 -13.01 5.75
N ASP A 166 -8.54 -13.44 5.08
CA ASP A 166 -9.32 -14.59 5.55
C ASP A 166 -8.38 -15.81 5.70
N ASP A 167 -8.50 -16.56 6.79
CA ASP A 167 -7.89 -17.89 6.88
C ASP A 167 -8.67 -18.80 5.91
N ASP A 168 -8.01 -19.30 4.86
CA ASP A 168 -8.55 -20.34 3.95
C ASP A 168 -9.07 -21.58 4.71
#